data_AF-A0A354U9L8-F1
#
_entry.id   AF-A0A354U9L8-F1
#
_cell.length_a   1.000
_cell.length_b   1.000
_cell.length_c   1.000
_cell.angle_alpha   90.00
_cell.angle_beta   90.00
_cell.angle_gamma   90.00
#
_symmetry.space_group_name_H-M   'P 1'
#
loop_
_entity.id
_entity.type
_entity.pdbx_description
1 polymer ?
#
loop_
_entity_poly.entity_id
_entity_poly.type
_entity_poly.pdbx_seq_one_letter_code
_entity_poly.pdbx_strand_id
1 'polypeptide(L)'
;MTVNTPRFQGVCGEAGASAKLNDVSVKLLRTRGIASVASLQKEKNISEAERLLIVYATNALNSGMTFADESMRKCLHFGGNPTLVETGRFRVEIRNRNAENLKLYSLRMNGARSGEIKPVSTANGVFVAEIDTAKLPDGPALYFELTK
;
A
#
# COMPACT_ATOMS: atom_id res chain seq x y z
N MET A 1 -2.68 0.44 14.95
CA MET A 1 -2.77 1.92 14.98
C MET A 1 -3.45 2.39 13.70
N THR A 2 -4.26 3.45 13.76
CA THR A 2 -4.94 4.02 12.57
C THR A 2 -4.77 5.53 12.51
N VAL A 3 -4.78 6.09 11.30
CA VAL A 3 -4.89 7.52 11.04
C VAL A 3 -6.11 7.75 10.16
N ASN A 4 -6.97 8.70 10.52
CA ASN A 4 -8.20 9.00 9.80
C ASN A 4 -8.36 10.51 9.58
N THR A 5 -7.72 11.04 8.55
CA THR A 5 -7.82 12.46 8.19
C THR A 5 -8.39 12.62 6.77
N PRO A 6 -8.94 13.79 6.40
CA PRO A 6 -9.58 13.96 5.09
C PRO A 6 -8.66 13.64 3.89
N ARG A 7 -7.35 13.87 4.03
CA ARG A 7 -6.35 13.66 2.97
C ARG A 7 -5.43 12.46 3.16
N PHE A 8 -5.43 11.84 4.33
CA PHE A 8 -4.59 10.68 4.63
C PHE A 8 -5.31 9.73 5.58
N GLN A 9 -5.50 8.49 5.14
CA GLN A 9 -6.19 7.45 5.89
C GLN A 9 -5.38 6.14 5.80
N GLY A 10 -5.18 5.44 6.91
CA GLY A 10 -4.42 4.19 6.88
C GLY A 10 -4.35 3.45 8.21
N VAL A 11 -3.75 2.27 8.16
CA VAL A 11 -3.59 1.35 9.28
C VAL A 11 -2.18 0.79 9.30
N CYS A 12 -1.63 0.67 10.51
CA CYS A 12 -0.46 -0.15 10.83
C CYS A 12 -0.92 -1.29 11.74
N GLY A 13 -0.64 -2.54 11.35
CA GLY A 13 -1.09 -3.70 12.11
C GLY A 13 -0.44 -5.02 11.69
N GLU A 14 -0.78 -6.05 12.44
CA GLU A 14 -0.36 -7.43 12.19
C GLU A 14 -1.04 -8.04 10.97
N ALA A 15 -0.54 -9.19 10.51
CA ALA A 15 -1.24 -9.99 9.51
C ALA A 15 -2.67 -10.31 9.97
N GLY A 16 -3.65 -10.10 9.09
CA GLY A 16 -5.08 -10.23 9.39
C GLY A 16 -5.74 -8.94 9.91
N ALA A 17 -4.98 -7.91 10.27
CA ALA A 17 -5.55 -6.65 10.74
C ALA A 17 -6.41 -5.97 9.66
N SER A 18 -7.46 -5.30 10.10
CA SER A 18 -8.35 -4.52 9.24
C SER A 18 -8.74 -3.20 9.88
N ALA A 19 -9.00 -2.19 9.05
CA ALA A 19 -9.52 -0.90 9.49
C ALA A 19 -10.58 -0.41 8.51
N LYS A 20 -11.67 0.15 9.05
CA LYS A 20 -12.69 0.88 8.30
C LYS A 20 -12.63 2.34 8.73
N LEU A 21 -12.22 3.20 7.81
CA LEU A 21 -12.03 4.65 8.01
C LEU A 21 -13.13 5.38 7.25
N ASN A 22 -13.03 6.70 7.11
CA ASN A 22 -14.10 7.51 6.52
C ASN A 22 -14.35 7.16 5.04
N ASP A 23 -13.27 7.12 4.27
CA ASP A 23 -13.29 6.85 2.82
C ASP A 23 -12.46 5.63 2.44
N VAL A 24 -11.70 5.06 3.38
CA VAL A 24 -10.77 3.96 3.12
C VAL A 24 -11.07 2.80 4.04
N SER A 25 -11.23 1.61 3.46
CA SER A 25 -11.19 0.35 4.22
C SER A 25 -9.99 -0.47 3.77
N VAL A 26 -9.26 -1.06 4.71
CA VAL A 26 -8.06 -1.86 4.45
C VAL A 26 -8.14 -3.18 5.20
N LYS A 27 -7.64 -4.25 4.57
CA LYS A 27 -7.35 -5.54 5.20
C LYS A 27 -5.97 -6.04 4.81
N LEU A 28 -5.12 -6.30 5.80
CA LEU A 28 -3.80 -6.92 5.64
C LEU A 28 -3.99 -8.44 5.57
N LEU A 29 -3.90 -9.03 4.39
CA LEU A 29 -4.32 -10.42 4.16
C LEU A 29 -3.26 -11.46 4.52
N ARG A 30 -1.98 -11.10 4.53
CA ARG A 30 -0.89 -12.07 4.76
C ARG A 30 0.25 -11.56 5.64
N THR A 31 0.66 -10.31 5.46
CA THR A 31 1.89 -9.78 6.07
C THR A 31 1.57 -8.55 6.91
N ARG A 32 2.17 -8.47 8.10
CA ARG A 32 2.11 -7.27 8.93
C ARG A 32 2.71 -6.08 8.18
N GLY A 33 2.26 -4.88 8.51
CA GLY A 33 2.81 -3.68 7.91
C GLY A 33 1.84 -2.51 7.96
N ILE A 34 2.09 -1.57 7.06
CA ILE A 34 1.31 -0.36 6.89
C ILE A 34 0.61 -0.42 5.55
N ALA A 35 -0.68 -0.13 5.53
CA ALA A 35 -1.41 0.23 4.32
C ALA A 35 -2.11 1.57 4.53
N SER A 36 -1.81 2.55 3.67
CA SER A 36 -2.38 3.89 3.73
C SER A 36 -2.68 4.45 2.35
N VAL A 37 -3.54 5.45 2.31
CA VAL A 37 -3.96 6.17 1.11
C VAL A 37 -3.83 7.67 1.40
N ALA A 38 -3.20 8.40 0.48
CA ALA A 38 -2.96 9.82 0.57
C ALA A 38 -3.43 10.55 -0.69
N SER A 39 -4.09 11.70 -0.53
CA SER A 39 -4.35 12.61 -1.64
C SER A 39 -3.10 13.39 -2.02
N LEU A 40 -2.69 13.28 -3.29
CA LEU A 40 -1.59 14.06 -3.86
C LEU A 40 -2.03 15.47 -4.29
N GLN A 41 -3.30 15.82 -4.12
CA GLN A 41 -3.85 17.13 -4.43
C GLN A 41 -4.12 17.89 -3.14
N LYS A 42 -3.46 19.05 -2.98
CA LYS A 42 -3.46 19.82 -1.72
C LYS A 42 -4.86 20.14 -1.21
N GLU A 43 -5.75 20.51 -2.12
CA GLU A 43 -7.09 21.01 -1.84
C GLU A 43 -8.18 19.93 -1.93
N LYS A 44 -7.84 18.66 -2.19
CA LYS A 44 -8.81 17.58 -2.36
C LYS A 44 -8.65 16.49 -1.33
N ASN A 45 -9.76 16.10 -0.72
CA ASN A 45 -9.85 14.94 0.17
C ASN A 45 -9.79 13.63 -0.62
N ILE A 46 -9.64 12.49 0.08
CA ILE A 46 -9.57 11.17 -0.57
C ILE A 46 -10.81 10.89 -1.43
N SER A 47 -11.99 11.35 -1.03
CA SER A 47 -13.24 11.13 -1.76
C SER A 47 -13.39 11.94 -3.04
N GLU A 48 -12.51 12.93 -3.28
CA GLU A 48 -12.61 13.86 -4.41
C GLU A 48 -11.34 13.88 -5.29
N ALA A 49 -10.21 13.44 -4.74
CA ALA A 49 -8.93 13.46 -5.42
C ALA A 49 -8.95 12.58 -6.68
N GLU A 50 -8.31 13.08 -7.73
CA GLU A 50 -8.08 12.39 -9.00
C GLU A 50 -6.70 11.74 -9.06
N ARG A 51 -5.87 11.99 -8.04
CA ARG A 51 -4.53 11.44 -7.91
C ARG A 51 -4.24 11.10 -6.45
N LEU A 52 -4.19 9.81 -6.16
CA LEU A 52 -3.96 9.26 -4.82
C LEU A 52 -2.70 8.40 -4.84
N LEU A 53 -2.00 8.37 -3.71
CA LEU A 53 -0.90 7.47 -3.44
C LEU A 53 -1.35 6.43 -2.41
N ILE A 54 -1.26 5.17 -2.77
CA ILE A 54 -1.40 4.05 -1.84
C ILE A 54 0.01 3.61 -1.43
N VAL A 55 0.24 3.46 -0.14
CA VAL A 55 1.50 2.94 0.40
C VAL A 55 1.19 1.60 1.07
N TYR A 56 1.89 0.55 0.65
CA TYR A 56 1.93 -0.73 1.35
C TYR A 56 3.37 -1.07 1.72
N ALA A 57 3.72 -0.83 2.97
CA ALA A 57 5.07 -1.03 3.49
C ALA A 57 5.09 -2.18 4.49
N THR A 58 5.83 -3.21 4.13
CA THR A 58 6.16 -4.39 4.95
C THR A 58 7.61 -4.29 5.40
N ASN A 59 8.16 -5.36 5.97
CA ASN A 59 9.56 -5.36 6.39
C ASN A 59 10.51 -5.17 5.20
N ALA A 60 11.55 -4.36 5.40
CA ALA A 60 12.60 -4.14 4.41
C ALA A 60 13.96 -4.31 5.09
N LEU A 61 14.71 -5.34 4.68
CA LEU A 61 15.94 -5.78 5.33
C LEU A 61 17.07 -5.87 4.31
N ASN A 62 18.30 -5.60 4.72
CA ASN A 62 19.44 -5.81 3.84
C ASN A 62 19.68 -7.31 3.57
N SER A 63 20.26 -7.62 2.41
CA SER A 63 20.70 -8.98 2.09
C SER A 63 21.72 -9.46 3.11
N GLY A 64 21.47 -10.62 3.70
CA GLY A 64 22.32 -11.20 4.74
C GLY A 64 22.18 -10.57 6.13
N MET A 65 21.22 -9.66 6.35
CA MET A 65 20.96 -9.09 7.68
C MET A 65 20.52 -10.19 8.65
N THR A 66 21.10 -10.22 9.86
CA THR A 66 20.77 -11.19 10.89
C THR A 66 20.44 -10.53 12.23
N PHE A 67 19.60 -11.22 13.00
CA PHE A 67 19.11 -10.76 14.29
C PHE A 67 19.33 -11.83 15.35
N ALA A 68 19.30 -11.43 16.62
CA ALA A 68 19.41 -12.37 17.74
C ALA A 68 18.25 -13.36 17.79
N ASP A 69 17.07 -12.97 17.30
CA ASP A 69 15.84 -13.76 17.28
C ASP A 69 14.82 -13.19 16.27
N GLU A 70 13.68 -13.86 16.16
CA GLU A 70 12.57 -13.51 15.26
C GLU A 70 11.89 -12.17 15.60
N SER A 71 12.10 -11.61 16.79
CA SER A 71 11.56 -10.28 17.13
C SER A 71 12.22 -9.17 16.32
N MET A 72 13.40 -9.44 15.77
CA MET A 72 14.23 -8.49 15.00
C MET A 72 14.56 -7.21 15.75
N ARG A 73 14.56 -7.23 17.10
CA ARG A 73 14.85 -6.06 17.94
C ARG A 73 16.35 -5.79 18.11
N LYS A 74 17.18 -6.84 18.00
CA LYS A 74 18.64 -6.76 18.14
C LYS A 74 19.32 -7.27 16.88
N CYS A 75 19.85 -6.34 16.08
CA CYS A 75 20.66 -6.65 14.89
C CYS A 75 22.03 -7.20 15.33
N LEU A 76 22.48 -8.30 14.69
CA LEU A 76 23.81 -8.88 14.88
C LEU A 76 24.73 -8.57 13.71
N HIS A 77 24.20 -8.64 12.50
CA HIS A 77 24.90 -8.30 11.26
C HIS A 77 23.99 -7.47 10.36
N PHE A 78 24.48 -6.33 9.89
CA PHE A 78 23.68 -5.39 9.09
C PHE A 78 23.48 -5.80 7.64
N GLY A 79 24.23 -6.79 7.13
CA GLY A 79 24.17 -7.20 5.73
C GLY A 79 24.60 -6.09 4.76
N GLY A 80 24.15 -6.18 3.52
CA GLY A 80 24.41 -5.19 2.48
C GLY A 80 23.33 -5.12 1.40
N ASN A 81 23.59 -4.34 0.36
CA ASN A 81 22.70 -4.28 -0.79
C ASN A 81 22.69 -5.60 -1.57
N PRO A 82 21.57 -5.96 -2.22
CA PRO A 82 20.31 -5.21 -2.28
C PRO A 82 19.44 -5.34 -1.01
N THR A 83 18.63 -4.33 -0.72
CA THR A 83 17.55 -4.43 0.27
C THR A 83 16.44 -5.35 -0.26
N LEU A 84 16.01 -6.28 0.57
CA LEU A 84 14.94 -7.24 0.34
C LEU A 84 13.67 -6.74 1.02
N VAL A 85 12.60 -6.61 0.25
CA VAL A 85 11.28 -6.21 0.74
C VAL A 85 10.43 -7.47 0.90
N GLU A 86 9.88 -7.65 2.09
CA GLU A 86 8.98 -8.76 2.39
C GLU A 86 7.69 -8.60 1.58
N THR A 87 7.35 -9.58 0.74
CA THR A 87 6.11 -9.50 -0.03
C THR A 87 4.88 -9.69 0.86
N GLY A 88 3.74 -9.17 0.42
CA GLY A 88 2.49 -9.32 1.14
C GLY A 88 1.28 -9.19 0.24
N ARG A 89 0.11 -9.37 0.86
CA ARG A 89 -1.18 -9.22 0.18
C ARG A 89 -2.07 -8.32 1.02
N PHE A 90 -2.73 -7.37 0.38
CA PHE A 90 -3.67 -6.48 1.04
C PHE A 90 -4.84 -6.17 0.13
N ARG A 91 -5.99 -5.88 0.76
CA ARG A 91 -7.19 -5.38 0.08
C ARG A 91 -7.44 -3.95 0.54
N VAL A 92 -7.78 -3.09 -0.41
CA VAL A 92 -8.14 -1.70 -0.16
C VAL A 92 -9.43 -1.36 -0.90
N GLU A 93 -10.31 -0.66 -0.20
CA GLU A 93 -11.55 -0.11 -0.73
C GLU A 93 -11.52 1.40 -0.51
N ILE A 94 -11.70 2.18 -1.56
CA ILE A 94 -11.57 3.63 -1.56
C ILE A 94 -12.88 4.22 -2.09
N ARG A 95 -13.64 4.88 -1.22
CA ARG A 95 -14.77 5.71 -1.63
C ARG A 95 -14.24 6.97 -2.31
N ASN A 96 -14.54 7.13 -3.58
CA ASN A 96 -14.12 8.28 -4.38
C ASN A 96 -15.14 8.54 -5.50
N ARG A 97 -15.53 9.80 -5.70
CA ARG A 97 -16.51 10.19 -6.74
C ARG A 97 -16.06 9.86 -8.17
N ASN A 98 -14.77 9.65 -8.37
CA ASN A 98 -14.16 9.33 -9.65
C ASN A 98 -13.84 7.83 -9.79
N ALA A 99 -14.26 6.97 -8.86
CA ALA A 99 -13.83 5.57 -8.75
C ALA A 99 -13.85 4.81 -10.08
N GLU A 100 -14.89 4.97 -10.89
CA GLU A 100 -15.07 4.31 -12.19
C GLU A 100 -14.06 4.75 -13.26
N ASN A 101 -13.45 5.91 -13.10
CA ASN A 101 -12.45 6.44 -14.02
C ASN A 101 -11.02 6.25 -13.51
N LEU A 102 -10.83 5.79 -12.28
CA LEU A 102 -9.51 5.62 -11.69
C LEU A 102 -8.82 4.36 -12.20
N LYS A 103 -7.53 4.48 -12.49
CA LYS A 103 -6.62 3.40 -12.85
C LYS A 103 -5.53 3.29 -11.81
N LEU A 104 -5.15 2.04 -11.51
CA LEU A 104 -4.17 1.72 -10.49
C LEU A 104 -2.86 1.30 -11.16
N TYR A 105 -1.75 1.87 -10.72
CA TYR A 105 -0.41 1.56 -11.21
C TYR A 105 0.52 1.22 -10.04
N SER A 106 1.32 0.16 -10.16
CA SER A 106 2.49 0.02 -9.29
C SER A 106 3.55 1.06 -9.65
N LEU A 107 4.22 1.63 -8.65
CA LEU A 107 5.31 2.58 -8.85
C LEU A 107 6.66 1.96 -8.51
N ARG A 108 7.68 2.32 -9.29
CA ARG A 108 9.09 2.14 -8.96
C ARG A 108 9.50 3.13 -7.87
N MET A 109 10.65 2.90 -7.24
CA MET A 109 11.19 3.80 -6.19
C MET A 109 11.47 5.23 -6.68
N ASN A 110 11.64 5.43 -8.00
CA ASN A 110 11.79 6.75 -8.60
C ASN A 110 10.44 7.42 -8.97
N GLY A 111 9.31 6.80 -8.63
CA GLY A 111 7.96 7.29 -8.93
C GLY A 111 7.44 6.98 -10.33
N ALA A 112 8.24 6.35 -11.20
CA ALA A 112 7.76 5.92 -12.51
C ALA A 112 6.74 4.78 -12.37
N ARG A 113 5.68 4.80 -13.18
CA ARG A 113 4.72 3.69 -13.29
C ARG A 113 5.41 2.48 -13.91
N SER A 114 5.26 1.31 -13.31
CA SER A 114 5.75 0.06 -13.90
C SER A 114 4.64 -0.63 -14.71
N GLY A 115 3.52 -0.99 -14.04
CA GLY A 115 2.42 -1.71 -14.67
C GLY A 115 1.06 -1.31 -14.10
N GLU A 116 0.04 -1.35 -14.96
CA GLU A 116 -1.36 -1.17 -14.57
C GLU A 116 -1.88 -2.43 -13.86
N ILE A 117 -2.54 -2.24 -12.72
CA ILE A 117 -3.15 -3.30 -11.93
C ILE A 117 -4.66 -3.19 -12.10
N LYS A 118 -5.29 -4.28 -12.54
CA LYS A 118 -6.74 -4.31 -12.68
C LYS A 118 -7.41 -4.26 -11.30
N PRO A 119 -8.41 -3.38 -11.09
CA PRO A 119 -9.22 -3.41 -9.89
C PRO A 119 -10.02 -4.70 -9.79
N VAL A 120 -10.44 -5.04 -8.58
CA VAL A 120 -11.47 -6.06 -8.33
C VAL A 120 -12.84 -5.53 -8.74
N SER A 121 -13.12 -4.25 -8.46
CA SER A 121 -14.36 -3.57 -8.86
C SER A 121 -14.19 -2.06 -8.80
N THR A 122 -14.92 -1.35 -9.67
CA THR A 122 -15.09 0.11 -9.63
C THR A 122 -16.55 0.41 -9.86
N ALA A 123 -17.33 0.49 -8.78
CA ALA A 123 -18.77 0.67 -8.87
C ALA A 123 -19.29 1.45 -7.67
N ASN A 124 -20.38 2.20 -7.89
CA ASN A 124 -21.08 2.96 -6.87
C ASN A 124 -20.16 3.93 -6.10
N GLY A 125 -19.21 4.56 -6.80
CA GLY A 125 -18.25 5.48 -6.19
C GLY A 125 -17.24 4.81 -5.25
N VAL A 126 -17.00 3.50 -5.40
CA VAL A 126 -16.00 2.74 -4.64
C VAL A 126 -15.05 2.02 -5.58
N PHE A 127 -13.75 2.30 -5.42
CA PHE A 127 -12.66 1.58 -6.06
C PHE A 127 -12.17 0.47 -5.14
N VAL A 128 -12.14 -0.77 -5.62
CA VAL A 128 -11.71 -1.94 -4.85
C VAL A 128 -10.52 -2.57 -5.56
N ALA A 129 -9.41 -2.72 -4.85
CA ALA A 129 -8.26 -3.46 -5.31
C ALA A 129 -7.77 -4.45 -4.27
N GLU A 130 -7.18 -5.53 -4.78
CA GLU A 130 -6.48 -6.50 -3.97
C GLU A 130 -5.15 -6.81 -4.66
N ILE A 131 -4.07 -6.57 -3.94
CA ILE A 131 -2.72 -6.56 -4.50
C ILE A 131 -1.91 -7.61 -3.75
N ASP A 132 -1.29 -8.51 -4.50
CA ASP A 132 -0.28 -9.46 -4.04
C ASP A 132 1.07 -9.00 -4.59
N THR A 133 1.92 -8.42 -3.74
CA THR A 133 3.18 -7.80 -4.19
C THR A 133 4.20 -8.82 -4.70
N ALA A 134 4.02 -10.11 -4.39
CA ALA A 134 4.85 -11.18 -4.95
C ALA A 134 4.53 -11.49 -6.43
N LYS A 135 3.36 -11.07 -6.92
CA LYS A 135 2.87 -11.38 -8.27
C LYS A 135 2.98 -10.20 -9.24
N LEU A 136 3.56 -9.09 -8.80
CA LEU A 136 3.75 -7.92 -9.66
C LEU A 136 4.85 -8.20 -10.70
N PRO A 137 4.62 -7.86 -11.98
CA PRO A 137 5.51 -8.24 -13.08
C PRO A 137 6.91 -7.60 -12.97
N ASP A 138 7.00 -6.37 -12.46
CA ASP A 138 8.25 -5.64 -12.25
C ASP A 138 8.86 -5.84 -10.86
N GLY A 139 8.39 -6.85 -10.11
CA GLY A 139 8.80 -7.12 -8.74
C GLY A 139 7.99 -6.36 -7.67
N PRO A 140 8.29 -6.59 -6.38
CA PRO A 140 7.53 -6.02 -5.27
C PRO A 140 7.57 -4.49 -5.27
N ALA A 141 6.40 -3.86 -5.16
CA ALA A 141 6.24 -2.42 -5.05
C ALA A 141 5.70 -2.02 -3.67
N LEU A 142 6.23 -0.93 -3.11
CA LEU A 142 5.72 -0.31 -1.87
C LEU A 142 4.66 0.76 -2.15
N TYR A 143 4.69 1.32 -3.36
CA TYR A 143 3.90 2.48 -3.74
C TYR A 143 3.02 2.15 -4.93
N PHE A 144 1.79 2.65 -4.89
CA PHE A 144 0.85 2.53 -5.99
C PHE A 144 0.16 3.86 -6.22
N GLU A 145 0.01 4.24 -7.47
CA GLU A 145 -0.72 5.44 -7.85
C GLU A 145 -2.11 5.06 -8.33
N LEU A 146 -3.11 5.76 -7.82
CA LEU A 146 -4.47 5.70 -8.33
C LEU A 146 -4.78 7.03 -9.00
N THR A 147 -5.06 7.02 -10.30
CA THR A 147 -5.25 8.26 -11.08
C THR A 147 -6.30 8.12 -12.18
N LYS A 148 -6.96 9.22 -12.54
CA LYS A 148 -7.87 9.29 -13.69
C LYS A 148 -7.11 9.38 -15.02
#